data_AF-C9LQU3-F1
#
_entry.id   AF-C9LQU3-F1
#
_cell.length_a   1.000
_cell.length_b   1.000
_cell.length_c   1.000
_cell.angle_alpha   90.00
_cell.angle_beta   90.00
_cell.angle_gamma   90.00
#
_symmetry.space_group_name_H-M   'P 1'
#
loop_
_entity.id
_entity.type
_entity.pdbx_description
1 polymer ?
#
loop_
_entity_poly.entity_id
_entity_poly.type
_entity_poly.pdbx_seq_one_letter_code
_entity_poly.pdbx_strand_id
1 'polypeptide(L)'
;MDVKEFMNSPMMWIMSSFMIINILIMAAVFMRQAFKAAEEMGMEKTECIAGLRSSMITAIGPSFAPVIVLIALMATIGGPTAWMRMNDIGAARTELAMAQISANMAGSSIEGNALSLAGFVFILWGAALNNSGWIIIGGYGAPFLDKAVIYLKENFNATWIKLLMAAASFGLFATLLSNSIIKKTISLNNLYAALISFVVMLIIGKAFAKYKRLQEFSLGIAMLVGMFVAAFFF
;
A
#
# COMPACT_ATOMS: atom_id res chain seq x y z
N MET A 1 -26.32 1.24 -14.88
CA MET A 1 -25.30 0.18 -14.78
C MET A 1 -25.09 -0.13 -13.32
N ASP A 2 -25.06 -1.40 -12.95
CA ASP A 2 -24.58 -1.80 -11.64
C ASP A 2 -23.11 -1.36 -11.52
N VAL A 3 -22.73 -0.83 -10.35
CA VAL A 3 -21.36 -0.38 -10.08
C VAL A 3 -20.40 -1.54 -10.27
N LYS A 4 -20.80 -2.76 -9.92
CA LYS A 4 -19.99 -3.98 -10.10
C LYS A 4 -19.67 -4.28 -11.57
N GLU A 5 -20.65 -4.10 -12.46
CA GLU A 5 -20.45 -4.27 -13.90
C GLU A 5 -19.56 -3.15 -14.45
N PHE A 6 -19.74 -1.92 -13.98
CA PHE A 6 -18.90 -0.79 -14.39
C PHE A 6 -17.43 -0.99 -13.98
N MET A 7 -17.19 -1.35 -12.72
CA MET A 7 -15.86 -1.56 -12.15
C MET A 7 -15.06 -2.62 -12.91
N ASN A 8 -15.73 -3.65 -13.46
CA ASN A 8 -15.10 -4.75 -14.19
C ASN A 8 -15.29 -4.66 -15.70
N SER A 9 -15.73 -3.50 -16.21
CA SER A 9 -15.99 -3.32 -17.63
C SER A 9 -14.68 -3.43 -18.45
N PRO A 10 -14.76 -3.86 -19.73
CA PRO A 10 -13.59 -3.93 -20.61
C PRO A 10 -12.85 -2.59 -20.73
N MET A 11 -13.58 -1.47 -20.68
CA MET A 11 -12.98 -0.14 -20.73
C MET A 11 -12.07 0.13 -19.52
N MET A 12 -12.49 -0.28 -18.32
CA MET A 12 -11.67 -0.15 -17.10
C MET A 12 -10.39 -0.97 -17.19
N TRP A 13 -10.44 -2.16 -17.79
CA TRP A 13 -9.24 -2.97 -18.07
C TRP A 13 -8.26 -2.26 -19.01
N ILE A 14 -8.76 -1.67 -20.10
CA ILE A 14 -7.91 -0.95 -21.05
C ILE A 14 -7.23 0.25 -20.36
N MET A 15 -7.99 1.07 -19.62
CA MET A 15 -7.45 2.24 -18.93
C MET A 15 -6.43 1.84 -17.85
N SER A 16 -6.73 0.81 -17.07
CA SER A 16 -5.84 0.28 -16.04
C SER A 16 -4.53 -0.28 -16.64
N SER A 17 -4.64 -0.97 -17.78
CA SER A 17 -3.49 -1.55 -18.49
C SER A 17 -2.51 -0.49 -18.99
N PHE A 18 -3.00 0.70 -19.39
CA PHE A 18 -2.13 1.78 -19.85
C PHE A 18 -1.09 2.18 -18.81
N MET A 19 -1.49 2.29 -17.54
CA MET A 19 -0.56 2.59 -16.44
C MET A 19 0.49 1.47 -16.28
N ILE A 20 0.05 0.22 -16.29
CA ILE A 20 0.94 -0.94 -16.14
C ILE A 20 1.96 -1.02 -17.27
N ILE A 21 1.53 -0.79 -18.51
CA ILE A 21 2.41 -0.76 -19.68
C ILE A 21 3.49 0.31 -19.50
N ASN A 22 3.14 1.51 -19.03
CA ASN A 22 4.11 2.56 -18.75
C ASN A 22 5.14 2.14 -17.69
N ILE A 23 4.71 1.48 -16.63
CA ILE A 23 5.60 0.98 -15.57
C ILE A 23 6.56 -0.08 -16.12
N LEU A 24 6.08 -1.02 -16.94
CA LEU A 24 6.92 -2.02 -17.59
C LEU A 24 7.94 -1.39 -18.55
N ILE A 25 7.54 -0.36 -19.30
CA ILE A 25 8.45 0.41 -20.15
C ILE A 25 9.54 1.08 -19.30
N MET A 26 9.17 1.75 -18.20
CA MET A 26 10.14 2.39 -17.31
C MET A 26 11.11 1.38 -16.69
N ALA A 27 10.62 0.23 -16.24
CA ALA A 27 11.45 -0.85 -15.72
C ALA A 27 12.48 -1.34 -16.76
N ALA A 28 12.04 -1.53 -18.02
CA ALA A 28 12.93 -1.91 -19.11
C ALA A 28 13.98 -0.83 -19.43
N VAL A 29 13.57 0.44 -19.44
CA VAL A 29 14.46 1.58 -19.68
C VAL A 29 15.52 1.71 -18.57
N PHE A 30 15.14 1.61 -17.30
CA PHE A 30 16.09 1.66 -16.18
C PHE A 30 17.02 0.46 -16.16
N MET A 31 16.52 -0.74 -16.50
CA MET A 31 17.37 -1.91 -16.63
C MET A 31 18.43 -1.69 -17.73
N ARG A 32 18.04 -1.17 -18.90
CA ARG A 32 19.00 -0.85 -19.98
C ARG A 32 20.04 0.17 -19.53
N GLN A 33 19.63 1.22 -18.82
CA GLN A 33 20.55 2.24 -18.30
C GLN A 33 21.52 1.64 -17.25
N ALA A 34 21.04 0.77 -16.37
CA ALA A 34 21.88 0.10 -15.38
C ALA A 34 22.96 -0.78 -16.02
N PHE A 35 22.60 -1.54 -17.07
CA PHE A 35 23.59 -2.35 -17.80
C PHE A 35 24.58 -1.49 -18.59
N LYS A 36 24.15 -0.37 -19.17
CA LYS A 36 25.04 0.57 -19.84
C LYS A 36 26.04 1.20 -18.85
N ALA A 37 25.58 1.62 -17.68
CA ALA A 37 26.45 2.16 -16.64
C ALA A 37 27.45 1.10 -16.12
N ALA A 38 27.01 -0.16 -15.98
CA ALA A 38 27.91 -1.25 -15.60
C ALA A 38 29.02 -1.50 -16.63
N GLU A 39 28.68 -1.42 -17.93
CA GLU A 39 29.65 -1.51 -19.03
C GLU A 39 30.66 -0.35 -19.00
N GLU A 40 30.20 0.89 -18.78
CA GLU A 40 31.05 2.08 -18.63
C GLU A 40 31.99 1.98 -17.42
N MET A 41 31.60 1.24 -16.37
CA MET A 41 32.43 0.95 -15.19
C MET A 41 33.34 -0.28 -15.36
N GLY A 42 33.33 -0.95 -16.52
CA GLY A 42 34.15 -2.12 -16.79
C GLY A 42 33.72 -3.39 -16.04
N MET A 43 32.45 -3.48 -15.60
CA MET A 43 31.94 -4.66 -14.90
C MET A 43 31.72 -5.85 -15.84
N GLU A 44 31.99 -7.06 -15.36
CA GLU A 44 31.75 -8.26 -16.17
C GLU A 44 30.23 -8.49 -16.35
N LYS A 45 29.82 -8.78 -17.60
CA LYS A 45 28.40 -9.01 -17.93
C LYS A 45 27.81 -10.21 -17.20
N THR A 46 28.61 -11.23 -16.91
CA THR A 46 28.19 -12.43 -16.18
C THR A 46 27.79 -12.09 -14.74
N GLU A 47 28.57 -11.25 -14.05
CA GLU A 47 28.28 -10.73 -12.71
C GLU A 47 27.00 -9.88 -12.71
N CYS A 48 26.83 -9.01 -13.72
CA CYS A 48 25.61 -8.20 -13.86
C CYS A 48 24.36 -9.08 -14.03
N ILE A 49 24.44 -10.15 -14.82
CA ILE A 49 23.34 -11.11 -15.01
C ILE A 49 23.09 -11.91 -13.71
N ALA A 50 24.14 -12.31 -12.99
CA ALA A 50 24.00 -12.98 -11.70
C ALA A 50 23.30 -12.07 -10.67
N GLY A 51 23.68 -10.79 -10.62
CA GLY A 51 23.02 -9.77 -9.79
C GLY A 51 21.55 -9.56 -10.16
N LEU A 52 21.22 -9.50 -11.45
CA LEU A 52 19.84 -9.41 -11.93
C LEU A 52 19.02 -10.63 -11.50
N ARG A 53 19.55 -11.85 -11.68
CA ARG A 53 18.87 -13.09 -11.25
C ARG A 53 18.61 -13.10 -9.75
N SER A 54 19.60 -12.74 -8.95
CA SER A 54 19.47 -12.65 -7.49
C SER A 54 18.40 -11.62 -7.07
N SER A 55 18.37 -10.46 -7.77
CA SER A 55 17.39 -9.40 -7.51
C SER A 55 15.97 -9.85 -7.86
N MET A 56 15.78 -10.53 -8.99
CA MET A 56 14.47 -11.07 -9.40
C MET A 56 13.95 -12.10 -8.39
N ILE A 57 14.80 -13.03 -7.93
CA ILE A 57 14.42 -14.03 -6.92
C ILE A 57 14.07 -13.34 -5.60
N THR A 58 14.85 -12.33 -5.20
CA THR A 58 14.62 -11.60 -3.95
C THR A 58 13.33 -10.79 -3.97
N ALA A 59 12.94 -10.22 -5.13
CA ALA A 59 11.73 -9.44 -5.29
C ALA A 59 10.43 -10.25 -5.07
N ILE A 60 10.48 -11.58 -5.24
CA ILE A 60 9.31 -12.46 -5.03
C ILE A 60 8.79 -12.36 -3.59
N GLY A 61 9.69 -12.31 -2.60
CA GLY A 61 9.31 -12.28 -1.19
C GLY A 61 8.43 -11.06 -0.84
N PRO A 62 8.95 -9.83 -1.03
CA PRO A 62 8.19 -8.61 -0.77
C PRO A 62 6.91 -8.48 -1.59
N SER A 63 6.85 -9.04 -2.81
CA SER A 63 5.69 -8.94 -3.70
C SER A 63 4.46 -9.71 -3.22
N PHE A 64 4.60 -10.70 -2.34
CA PHE A 64 3.44 -11.44 -1.81
C PHE A 64 2.58 -10.60 -0.86
N ALA A 65 3.16 -9.65 -0.12
CA ALA A 65 2.39 -8.81 0.81
C ALA A 65 1.35 -7.94 0.08
N PRO A 66 1.69 -7.25 -1.03
CA PRO A 66 0.73 -6.60 -1.92
C PRO A 66 -0.37 -7.52 -2.48
N VAL A 67 -0.07 -8.80 -2.80
CA VAL A 67 -1.04 -9.73 -3.39
C VAL A 67 -2.24 -10.00 -2.47
N ILE A 68 -2.02 -10.10 -1.16
CA ILE A 68 -3.13 -10.32 -0.21
C ILE A 68 -4.09 -9.12 -0.21
N VAL A 69 -3.54 -7.90 -0.23
CA VAL A 69 -4.35 -6.68 -0.29
C VAL A 69 -5.01 -6.52 -1.66
N LEU A 70 -4.36 -6.97 -2.73
CA LEU A 70 -4.96 -6.97 -4.07
C LEU A 70 -6.26 -7.76 -4.09
N ILE A 71 -6.27 -8.97 -3.53
CA ILE A 71 -7.47 -9.81 -3.48
C ILE A 71 -8.60 -9.10 -2.71
N ALA A 72 -8.27 -8.46 -1.57
CA ALA A 72 -9.24 -7.69 -0.81
C ALA A 72 -9.80 -6.51 -1.63
N LEU A 73 -8.95 -5.76 -2.31
CA LEU A 73 -9.35 -4.63 -3.15
C LEU A 73 -10.15 -5.06 -4.38
N MET A 74 -9.84 -6.21 -4.99
CA MET A 74 -10.60 -6.72 -6.13
C MET A 74 -12.07 -6.94 -5.77
N ALA A 75 -12.35 -7.39 -4.56
CA ALA A 75 -13.72 -7.57 -4.07
C ALA A 75 -14.45 -6.23 -3.86
N THR A 76 -13.73 -5.15 -3.56
CA THR A 76 -14.32 -3.87 -3.18
C THR A 76 -14.36 -2.84 -4.30
N ILE A 77 -13.31 -2.74 -5.12
CA ILE A 77 -13.12 -1.70 -6.14
C ILE A 77 -12.94 -2.27 -7.56
N GLY A 78 -13.14 -3.58 -7.71
CA GLY A 78 -13.04 -4.29 -8.99
C GLY A 78 -11.62 -4.71 -9.38
N GLY A 79 -11.55 -5.70 -10.26
CA GLY A 79 -10.31 -6.30 -10.77
C GLY A 79 -9.35 -5.29 -11.40
N PRO A 80 -9.79 -4.48 -12.39
CA PRO A 80 -8.91 -3.57 -13.11
C PRO A 80 -8.23 -2.55 -12.22
N THR A 81 -9.00 -1.85 -11.39
CA THR A 81 -8.50 -0.77 -10.54
C THR A 81 -7.60 -1.33 -9.44
N ALA A 82 -7.99 -2.44 -8.79
CA ALA A 82 -7.15 -3.08 -7.79
C ALA A 82 -5.80 -3.52 -8.37
N TRP A 83 -5.81 -4.12 -9.57
CA TRP A 83 -4.60 -4.53 -10.28
C TRP A 83 -3.70 -3.33 -10.63
N MET A 84 -4.27 -2.26 -11.19
CA MET A 84 -3.53 -1.02 -11.45
C MET A 84 -2.86 -0.50 -10.19
N ARG A 85 -3.61 -0.39 -9.09
CA ARG A 85 -3.13 0.22 -7.84
C ARG A 85 -2.06 -0.59 -7.16
N MET A 86 -2.12 -1.91 -7.21
CA MET A 86 -1.12 -2.74 -6.53
C MET A 86 0.22 -2.83 -7.26
N ASN A 87 0.29 -2.39 -8.51
CA ASN A 87 1.52 -2.37 -9.31
C ASN A 87 2.11 -0.96 -9.45
N ASP A 88 1.41 0.05 -8.94
CA ASP A 88 1.78 1.46 -9.02
C ASP A 88 2.43 1.91 -7.69
N ILE A 89 2.92 3.15 -7.66
CA ILE A 89 3.54 3.76 -6.49
C ILE A 89 2.50 3.81 -5.35
N GLY A 90 2.88 3.29 -4.18
CA GLY A 90 2.05 3.29 -2.99
C GLY A 90 2.35 2.12 -2.06
N ALA A 91 1.84 2.20 -0.83
CA ALA A 91 1.83 1.07 0.08
C ALA A 91 0.44 0.45 0.07
N ALA A 92 0.35 -0.88 0.02
CA ALA A 92 -0.94 -1.58 0.01
C ALA A 92 -1.88 -1.13 1.17
N ARG A 93 -1.31 -0.81 2.34
CA ARG A 93 -2.04 -0.24 3.49
C ARG A 93 -2.66 1.13 3.21
N THR A 94 -1.91 2.01 2.55
CA THR A 94 -2.40 3.36 2.26
C THR A 94 -3.50 3.30 1.21
N GLU A 95 -3.41 2.39 0.25
CA GLU A 95 -4.45 2.20 -0.78
C GLU A 95 -5.80 1.82 -0.19
N LEU A 96 -5.82 0.83 0.71
CA LEU A 96 -7.07 0.42 1.35
C LEU A 96 -7.66 1.54 2.21
N ALA A 97 -6.82 2.24 2.98
CA ALA A 97 -7.26 3.36 3.80
C ALA A 97 -7.81 4.53 2.97
N MET A 98 -7.14 4.87 1.87
CA MET A 98 -7.59 5.92 0.95
C MET A 98 -8.91 5.54 0.28
N ALA A 99 -9.06 4.29 -0.18
CA ALA A 99 -10.32 3.81 -0.73
C ALA A 99 -11.48 3.97 0.27
N GLN A 100 -11.26 3.63 1.55
CA GLN A 100 -12.27 3.82 2.59
C GLN A 100 -12.60 5.30 2.83
N ILE A 101 -11.58 6.15 2.97
CA ILE A 101 -11.77 7.59 3.20
C ILE A 101 -12.53 8.22 2.03
N SER A 102 -12.10 7.95 0.80
CA SER A 102 -12.71 8.52 -0.40
C SER A 102 -14.15 8.04 -0.61
N ALA A 103 -14.46 6.76 -0.36
CA ALA A 103 -15.82 6.28 -0.42
C ALA A 103 -16.72 6.99 0.60
N ASN A 104 -16.23 7.12 1.84
CA ASN A 104 -16.99 7.77 2.93
C ASN A 104 -17.28 9.24 2.62
N MET A 105 -16.39 9.95 1.93
CA MET A 105 -16.62 11.34 1.50
C MET A 105 -17.82 11.48 0.55
N ALA A 106 -18.14 10.44 -0.21
CA ALA A 106 -19.32 10.38 -1.07
C ALA A 106 -20.55 9.75 -0.37
N GLY A 107 -20.50 9.57 0.97
CA GLY A 107 -21.55 8.89 1.73
C GLY A 107 -21.68 7.39 1.40
N SER A 108 -20.63 6.81 0.83
CA SER A 108 -20.59 5.43 0.33
C SER A 108 -19.64 4.58 1.17
N SER A 109 -19.68 3.25 1.02
CA SER A 109 -18.74 2.36 1.70
C SER A 109 -18.19 1.30 0.76
N ILE A 110 -16.91 0.97 0.92
CA ILE A 110 -16.31 -0.22 0.29
C ILE A 110 -16.70 -1.52 0.99
N GLU A 111 -17.32 -1.44 2.17
CA GLU A 111 -17.84 -2.58 2.93
C GLU A 111 -19.30 -2.90 2.54
N GLY A 112 -19.70 -4.17 2.66
CA GLY A 112 -21.12 -4.56 2.69
C GLY A 112 -21.92 -4.30 1.41
N ASN A 113 -21.30 -4.30 0.23
CA ASN A 113 -21.94 -3.98 -1.06
C ASN A 113 -22.59 -2.58 -1.15
N ALA A 114 -22.21 -1.64 -0.27
CA ALA A 114 -22.79 -0.30 -0.24
C ALA A 114 -22.07 0.72 -1.14
N LEU A 115 -21.28 0.25 -2.10
CA LEU A 115 -20.47 1.13 -2.97
C LEU A 115 -21.32 1.71 -4.10
N SER A 116 -21.61 3.01 -4.02
CA SER A 116 -22.21 3.80 -5.09
C SER A 116 -21.21 4.16 -6.20
N LEU A 117 -21.71 4.49 -7.40
CA LEU A 117 -20.88 4.95 -8.53
C LEU A 117 -20.09 6.21 -8.18
N ALA A 118 -20.72 7.15 -7.47
CA ALA A 118 -20.05 8.36 -6.98
C ALA A 118 -18.92 8.01 -6.00
N GLY A 119 -19.16 7.05 -5.09
CA GLY A 119 -18.12 6.52 -4.21
C GLY A 119 -16.94 5.92 -4.98
N PHE A 120 -17.21 5.12 -6.01
CA PHE A 120 -16.16 4.56 -6.87
C PHE A 120 -15.34 5.66 -7.58
N VAL A 121 -16.00 6.68 -8.14
CA VAL A 121 -15.30 7.81 -8.77
C VAL A 121 -14.43 8.58 -7.76
N PHE A 122 -14.93 8.80 -6.54
CA PHE A 122 -14.15 9.43 -5.48
C PHE A 122 -12.93 8.59 -5.09
N ILE A 123 -13.05 7.26 -5.05
CA ILE A 123 -11.92 6.35 -4.83
C ILE A 123 -10.86 6.54 -5.92
N LEU A 124 -11.24 6.61 -7.19
CA LEU A 124 -10.29 6.82 -8.29
C LEU A 124 -9.53 8.15 -8.15
N TRP A 125 -10.24 9.23 -7.82
CA TRP A 125 -9.62 10.53 -7.56
C TRP A 125 -8.75 10.53 -6.31
N GLY A 126 -9.21 9.89 -5.23
CA GLY A 126 -8.46 9.75 -3.98
C GLY A 126 -7.15 8.99 -4.20
N ALA A 127 -7.20 7.91 -4.98
CA ALA A 127 -6.01 7.16 -5.37
C ALA A 127 -5.02 8.00 -6.20
N ALA A 128 -5.52 8.79 -7.16
CA ALA A 128 -4.68 9.69 -7.95
C ALA A 128 -4.01 10.79 -7.09
N LEU A 129 -4.76 11.39 -6.15
CA LEU A 129 -4.23 12.39 -5.23
C LEU A 129 -3.25 11.80 -4.21
N ASN A 130 -3.46 10.56 -3.77
CA ASN A 130 -2.51 9.86 -2.92
C ASN A 130 -1.15 9.69 -3.61
N ASN A 131 -1.15 9.34 -4.91
CA ASN A 131 0.07 9.19 -5.69
C ASN A 131 0.78 10.51 -5.99
N SER A 132 0.03 11.59 -6.22
CA SER A 132 0.64 12.89 -6.51
C SER A 132 1.51 13.36 -5.35
N GLY A 133 1.17 13.03 -4.11
CA GLY A 133 2.00 13.26 -2.94
C GLY A 133 3.38 12.60 -3.04
N TRP A 134 3.45 11.35 -3.51
CA TRP A 134 4.73 10.64 -3.70
C TRP A 134 5.60 11.28 -4.79
N ILE A 135 4.99 11.73 -5.89
CA ILE A 135 5.71 12.38 -6.99
C ILE A 135 6.20 13.76 -6.57
N ILE A 136 5.34 14.57 -5.95
CA ILE A 136 5.65 15.96 -5.58
C ILE A 136 6.64 15.98 -4.42
N ILE A 137 6.32 15.31 -3.31
CA ILE A 137 7.14 15.36 -2.09
C ILE A 137 8.32 14.41 -2.17
N GLY A 138 8.13 13.19 -2.68
CA GLY A 138 9.22 12.23 -2.83
C GLY A 138 10.18 12.59 -3.95
N GLY A 139 9.66 12.98 -5.12
CA GLY A 139 10.48 13.32 -6.28
C GLY A 139 11.20 14.66 -6.13
N TYR A 140 10.48 15.75 -5.84
CA TYR A 140 11.07 17.08 -5.75
C TYR A 140 11.49 17.47 -4.34
N GLY A 141 10.79 16.94 -3.32
CA GLY A 141 11.02 17.30 -1.93
C GLY A 141 12.13 16.50 -1.24
N ALA A 142 12.61 15.38 -1.80
CA ALA A 142 13.63 14.55 -1.14
C ALA A 142 14.90 15.33 -0.71
N PRO A 143 15.50 16.20 -1.54
CA PRO A 143 16.66 17.00 -1.13
C PRO A 143 16.35 18.00 -0.01
N PHE A 144 15.12 18.53 0.03
CA PHE A 144 14.69 19.48 1.05
C PHE A 144 14.38 18.77 2.36
N LEU A 145 13.69 17.62 2.30
CA LEU A 145 13.36 16.80 3.45
C LEU A 145 14.62 16.27 4.13
N ASP A 146 15.63 15.87 3.37
CA ASP A 146 16.90 15.41 3.95
C ASP A 146 17.59 16.54 4.72
N LYS A 147 17.65 17.76 4.14
CA LYS A 147 18.15 18.95 4.84
C LYS A 147 17.32 19.29 6.08
N ALA A 148 16.00 19.17 6.01
CA ALA A 148 15.12 19.41 7.15
C ALA A 148 15.36 18.39 8.28
N VAL A 149 15.55 17.11 7.94
CA VAL A 149 15.86 16.06 8.91
C VAL A 149 17.23 16.28 9.55
N ILE A 150 18.24 16.69 8.77
CA ILE A 150 19.57 17.03 9.29
C ILE A 150 19.46 18.23 10.24
N TYR A 151 18.83 19.33 9.81
CA TYR A 151 18.59 20.51 10.64
C TYR A 151 17.89 20.17 11.95
N LEU A 152 16.83 19.37 11.88
CA LEU A 152 16.10 18.93 13.06
C LEU A 152 17.03 18.14 14.00
N LYS A 153 17.77 17.15 13.49
CA LYS A 153 18.68 16.33 14.31
C LYS A 153 19.82 17.13 14.95
N GLU A 154 20.30 18.18 14.29
CA GLU A 154 21.39 19.02 14.77
C GLU A 154 20.92 20.06 15.80
N ASN A 155 19.72 20.62 15.62
CA ASN A 155 19.19 21.69 16.49
C ASN A 155 18.29 21.19 17.62
N PHE A 156 17.76 19.97 17.51
CA PHE A 156 16.90 19.36 18.50
C PHE A 156 17.36 17.94 18.84
N ASN A 157 16.86 17.43 19.97
CA ASN A 157 17.19 16.08 20.40
C ASN A 157 16.63 15.05 19.40
N ALA A 158 17.55 14.31 18.75
CA ALA A 158 17.24 13.31 17.73
C ALA A 158 16.25 12.22 18.20
N THR A 159 16.21 11.91 19.50
CA THR A 159 15.26 10.95 20.07
C THR A 159 13.83 11.49 20.02
N TRP A 160 13.64 12.78 20.35
CA TRP A 160 12.33 13.42 20.30
C TRP A 160 11.80 13.54 18.87
N ILE A 161 12.68 13.79 17.90
CA ILE A 161 12.29 13.85 16.47
C ILE A 161 11.86 12.48 15.97
N LYS A 162 12.61 11.41 16.31
CA LYS A 162 12.20 10.04 15.99
C LYS A 162 10.84 9.71 16.60
N LEU A 163 10.61 10.10 17.85
CA LEU A 163 9.34 9.87 18.55
C LEU A 163 8.20 10.65 17.91
N LEU A 164 8.42 11.91 17.51
CA LEU A 164 7.44 12.74 16.83
C LEU A 164 6.98 12.10 15.50
N MET A 165 7.92 11.63 14.69
CA MET A 165 7.61 10.95 13.41
C MET A 165 6.84 9.65 13.62
N ALA A 166 7.19 8.88 14.66
CA ALA A 166 6.44 7.70 15.06
C ALA A 166 5.03 8.05 15.54
N ALA A 167 4.88 9.11 16.34
CA ALA A 167 3.60 9.58 16.87
C ALA A 167 2.66 10.07 15.76
N ALA A 168 3.18 10.77 14.75
CA ALA A 168 2.39 11.20 13.59
C ALA A 168 1.81 9.99 12.82
N SER A 169 2.64 8.96 12.59
CA SER A 169 2.20 7.72 11.94
C SER A 169 1.16 7.00 12.80
N PHE A 170 1.40 6.91 14.12
CA PHE A 170 0.45 6.31 15.05
C PHE A 170 -0.89 7.04 15.06
N GLY A 171 -0.90 8.38 15.05
CA GLY A 171 -2.12 9.19 14.99
C GLY A 171 -2.95 8.96 13.73
N LEU A 172 -2.30 8.86 12.56
CA LEU A 172 -2.99 8.53 11.31
C LEU A 172 -3.67 7.16 11.39
N PHE A 173 -2.97 6.12 11.84
CA PHE A 173 -3.56 4.78 11.93
C PHE A 173 -4.59 4.65 13.06
N ALA A 174 -4.41 5.38 14.17
CA ALA A 174 -5.37 5.42 15.26
C ALA A 174 -6.69 6.06 14.83
N THR A 175 -6.65 7.14 14.05
CA THR A 175 -7.88 7.76 13.51
C THR A 175 -8.57 6.86 12.49
N LEU A 176 -7.81 6.20 11.60
CA LEU A 176 -8.36 5.20 10.67
C LEU A 176 -9.06 4.04 11.42
N LEU A 177 -8.40 3.47 12.42
CA LEU A 177 -8.97 2.40 13.23
C LEU A 177 -10.20 2.86 14.01
N SER A 178 -10.13 4.05 14.61
CA SER A 178 -11.24 4.65 15.33
C SER A 178 -12.45 4.86 14.42
N ASN A 179 -12.25 5.32 13.19
CA ASN A 179 -13.34 5.50 12.21
C ASN A 179 -13.98 4.16 11.79
N SER A 180 -13.23 3.06 11.82
CA SER A 180 -13.77 1.72 11.57
C SER A 180 -14.56 1.16 12.75
N ILE A 181 -14.18 1.49 14.00
CA ILE A 181 -14.82 0.98 15.23
C ILE A 181 -16.00 1.87 15.67
N ILE A 182 -15.79 3.17 15.66
CA ILE A 182 -16.70 4.20 16.16
C ILE A 182 -17.41 4.82 14.95
N LYS A 183 -18.52 4.20 14.54
CA LYS A 183 -19.45 4.78 13.57
C LYS A 183 -20.48 5.63 14.34
N LYS A 184 -21.80 5.36 14.21
CA LYS A 184 -22.84 6.00 15.04
C LYS A 184 -22.98 5.36 16.43
N THR A 185 -22.53 4.12 16.58
CA THR A 185 -22.36 3.36 17.83
C THR A 185 -21.07 2.54 17.73
N ILE A 186 -20.57 2.01 18.85
CA ILE A 186 -19.40 1.13 18.87
C ILE A 186 -19.77 -0.20 18.21
N SER A 187 -19.11 -0.52 17.09
CA SER A 187 -19.21 -1.85 16.49
C SER A 187 -18.33 -2.82 17.28
N LEU A 188 -18.96 -3.60 18.18
CA LEU A 188 -18.26 -4.62 18.98
C LEU A 188 -17.53 -5.63 18.08
N ASN A 189 -18.10 -6.00 16.94
CA ASN A 189 -17.48 -6.93 16.00
C ASN A 189 -16.18 -6.35 15.41
N ASN A 190 -16.19 -5.09 15.00
CA ASN A 190 -14.99 -4.43 14.48
C ASN A 190 -13.93 -4.24 15.58
N LEU A 191 -14.37 -4.02 16.83
CA LEU A 191 -13.48 -3.95 17.99
C LEU A 191 -12.78 -5.30 18.25
N TYR A 192 -13.52 -6.42 18.24
CA TYR A 192 -12.93 -7.75 18.41
C TYR A 192 -11.98 -8.11 17.26
N ALA A 193 -12.39 -7.84 16.02
CA ALA A 193 -11.53 -8.05 14.84
C ALA A 193 -10.24 -7.23 14.93
N ALA A 194 -10.32 -5.97 15.37
CA ALA A 194 -9.16 -5.10 15.57
C ALA A 194 -8.22 -5.61 16.68
N LEU A 195 -8.77 -5.99 17.84
CA LEU A 195 -7.98 -6.50 18.98
C LEU A 195 -7.27 -7.80 18.63
N ILE A 196 -7.96 -8.75 17.99
CA ILE A 196 -7.36 -10.03 17.59
C ILE A 196 -6.30 -9.79 16.51
N SER A 197 -6.57 -8.93 15.52
CA SER A 197 -5.57 -8.56 14.51
C SER A 197 -4.33 -7.91 15.12
N PHE A 198 -4.50 -7.06 16.15
CA PHE A 198 -3.40 -6.44 16.88
C PHE A 198 -2.55 -7.49 17.62
N VAL A 199 -3.19 -8.41 18.36
CA VAL A 199 -2.49 -9.48 19.09
C VAL A 199 -1.71 -10.38 18.11
N VAL A 200 -2.35 -10.77 17.00
CA VAL A 200 -1.72 -11.58 15.95
C VAL A 200 -0.52 -10.85 15.36
N MET A 201 -0.67 -9.57 15.05
CA MET A 201 0.43 -8.75 14.51
C MET A 201 1.59 -8.62 15.51
N LEU A 202 1.32 -8.51 16.82
CA LEU A 202 2.36 -8.50 17.84
C LEU A 202 3.09 -9.84 17.96
N ILE A 203 2.36 -10.96 17.92
CA ILE A 203 2.92 -12.31 18.00
C ILE A 203 3.81 -12.57 16.78
N ILE A 204 3.29 -12.30 15.58
CA ILE A 204 4.01 -12.49 14.33
C ILE A 204 5.22 -11.55 14.25
N GLY A 205 5.04 -10.28 14.63
CA GLY A 205 6.12 -9.30 14.66
C GLY A 205 7.27 -9.71 15.59
N LYS A 206 6.96 -10.30 16.75
CA LYS A 206 7.99 -10.84 17.67
C LYS A 206 8.59 -12.15 17.16
N ALA A 207 7.78 -13.06 16.62
CA ALA A 207 8.24 -14.35 16.12
C ALA A 207 9.16 -14.20 14.90
N PHE A 208 8.85 -13.26 14.00
CA PHE A 208 9.62 -12.97 12.80
C PHE A 208 10.58 -11.79 12.93
N ALA A 209 10.80 -11.27 14.13
CA ALA A 209 11.72 -10.14 14.37
C ALA A 209 13.14 -10.39 13.82
N LYS A 210 13.59 -11.65 13.80
CA LYS A 210 14.90 -12.04 13.25
C LYS A 210 14.91 -12.21 11.72
N TYR A 211 13.75 -12.36 11.08
CA TYR A 211 13.62 -12.67 9.67
C TYR A 211 12.84 -11.57 8.95
N LYS A 212 13.54 -10.51 8.52
CA LYS A 212 12.95 -9.33 7.84
C LYS A 212 12.02 -9.70 6.67
N ARG A 213 12.37 -10.74 5.90
CA ARG A 213 11.53 -11.25 4.79
C ARG A 213 10.19 -11.80 5.28
N LEU A 214 10.13 -12.49 6.42
CA LEU A 214 8.88 -13.01 7.00
C LEU A 214 8.04 -11.91 7.65
N GLN A 215 8.68 -10.82 8.08
CA GLN A 215 8.01 -9.68 8.68
C GLN A 215 7.11 -8.92 7.67
N GLU A 216 7.45 -8.95 6.39
CA GLU A 216 6.62 -8.37 5.31
C GLU A 216 5.27 -9.08 5.18
N PHE A 217 5.22 -10.39 5.44
CA PHE A 217 3.99 -11.18 5.44
C PHE A 217 3.12 -10.94 6.68
N SER A 218 3.67 -10.37 7.75
CA SER A 218 2.96 -10.15 9.00
C SER A 218 1.68 -9.35 8.82
N LEU A 219 1.70 -8.37 7.92
CA LEU A 219 0.54 -7.55 7.62
C LEU A 219 -0.56 -8.35 6.91
N GLY A 220 -0.19 -9.07 5.84
CA GLY A 220 -1.15 -9.86 5.08
C GLY A 220 -1.80 -10.96 5.92
N ILE A 221 -1.00 -11.65 6.75
CA ILE A 221 -1.52 -12.66 7.69
C ILE A 221 -2.44 -12.01 8.73
N ALA A 222 -2.06 -10.87 9.32
CA ALA A 222 -2.91 -10.18 10.28
C ALA A 222 -4.25 -9.73 9.67
N MET A 223 -4.24 -9.24 8.42
CA MET A 223 -5.46 -8.90 7.69
C MET A 223 -6.35 -10.13 7.46
N LEU A 224 -5.78 -11.25 6.99
CA LEU A 224 -6.53 -12.49 6.77
C LEU A 224 -7.15 -12.99 8.07
N VAL A 225 -6.38 -13.06 9.15
CA VAL A 225 -6.91 -13.48 10.46
C VAL A 225 -8.01 -12.54 10.95
N GLY A 226 -7.83 -11.22 10.81
CA GLY A 226 -8.86 -10.24 11.12
C GLY A 226 -10.15 -10.45 10.31
N MET A 227 -10.02 -10.74 9.01
CA MET A 227 -11.16 -11.04 8.14
C MET A 227 -11.86 -12.34 8.55
N PHE A 228 -11.12 -13.41 8.87
CA PHE A 228 -11.72 -14.67 9.32
C PHE A 228 -12.47 -14.49 10.65
N VAL A 229 -11.87 -13.77 11.59
CA VAL A 229 -12.52 -13.44 12.86
C VAL A 229 -13.80 -12.65 12.62
N ALA A 230 -13.76 -11.61 11.78
CA ALA A 230 -14.95 -10.86 11.42
C ALA A 230 -16.03 -11.77 10.81
N ALA A 231 -15.65 -12.69 9.91
CA ALA A 231 -16.56 -13.63 9.27
C ALA A 231 -17.14 -14.70 10.22
N PHE A 232 -16.53 -14.97 11.36
CA PHE A 232 -17.08 -15.88 12.38
C PHE A 232 -18.08 -15.18 13.32
N PHE A 233 -17.98 -13.86 13.46
CA PHE A 233 -18.89 -13.04 14.28
C PHE A 233 -20.03 -12.40 13.45
N PHE A 234 -20.07 -12.63 12.14
CA PHE A 234 -21.10 -12.23 11.19
C PHE A 234 -21.74 -13.46 10.54
#